data_AF-A0A917IM97-F1
#
_entry.id   AF-A0A917IM97-F1
#
_cell.length_a   1.000
_cell.length_b   1.000
_cell.length_c   1.000
_cell.angle_alpha   90.00
_cell.angle_beta   90.00
_cell.angle_gamma   90.00
#
_symmetry.space_group_name_H-M   'P 1'
#
loop_
_entity.id
_entity.type
_entity.pdbx_description
1 polymer ?
#
loop_
_entity_poly.entity_id
_entity_poly.type
_entity_poly.pdbx_seq_one_letter_code
_entity_poly.pdbx_strand_id
1 'polypeptide(L)'
;MADYALGDRGSVEVVTNDFYDAEILQVFEELQVDRERIWNGEARLVPEPDNPYEPNSIAVYIDDFKVGRLSPEDSALYWKPITRVVASGYDAIAHLQLSAVLRRVSNENSIESRGVLSLSAPSSLFPLNQAPVQATLLPQGPSMKVLDEKDYSEYLHGILPPSGEGRVILALEANQLKLADGAVVDSVEVFHDRKRVGRLSTQMSLQLAPVIRYAFERNKLTSAWGTIRGNSLELSLTVQAVRAADIPQEWFEELPNNVPDLLPVSDSYEVPPAFEPTEGELNRAAATKKKRGLVGSLTGSHAAGQQTQAADANDAPGSHRVASPDRRLAILLGVIGALILLAGIFLCFWQPLLGVVAIVLGVSVAFMALYMGRDVPVENSSYEEASV
;
A
#
# COMPACT_ATOMS: atom_id res chain seq x y z
N MET A 1 20.68 -6.83 -8.07
CA MET A 1 19.70 -6.88 -9.17
C MET A 1 19.65 -5.48 -9.78
N ALA A 2 18.94 -5.24 -10.89
CA ALA A 2 18.67 -3.86 -11.31
C ALA A 2 17.39 -3.37 -10.61
N ASP A 3 17.29 -2.08 -10.30
CA ASP A 3 16.14 -1.55 -9.57
C ASP A 3 14.97 -1.21 -10.52
N TYR A 4 13.76 -1.50 -10.08
CA TYR A 4 12.52 -1.05 -10.71
C TYR A 4 11.76 -0.15 -9.74
N ALA A 5 11.74 1.15 -10.05
CA ALA A 5 10.97 2.12 -9.29
C ALA A 5 9.46 1.99 -9.55
N LEU A 6 8.69 1.67 -8.51
CA LEU A 6 7.24 1.39 -8.58
C LEU A 6 6.36 2.66 -8.70
N GLY A 7 6.97 3.85 -8.77
CA GLY A 7 6.28 5.13 -8.95
C GLY A 7 5.56 5.62 -7.69
N ASP A 8 5.39 6.94 -7.58
CA ASP A 8 5.10 7.66 -6.33
C ASP A 8 3.67 8.24 -6.23
N ARG A 9 2.73 7.78 -7.07
CA ARG A 9 1.39 8.39 -7.21
C ARG A 9 0.30 7.72 -6.39
N GLY A 10 0.64 7.36 -5.17
CA GLY A 10 -0.27 6.74 -4.22
C GLY A 10 0.47 6.45 -2.92
N SER A 11 -0.28 6.02 -1.91
CA SER A 11 0.28 5.65 -0.62
C SER A 11 -0.31 4.34 -0.14
N VAL A 12 0.54 3.45 0.36
CA VAL A 12 0.13 2.20 1.01
C VAL A 12 0.74 2.17 2.41
N GLU A 13 -0.07 1.85 3.42
CA GLU A 13 0.40 1.73 4.79
C GLU A 13 1.11 0.39 5.00
N VAL A 14 2.24 0.44 5.69
CA VAL A 14 3.02 -0.74 6.05
C VAL A 14 2.60 -1.18 7.45
N VAL A 15 2.35 -2.47 7.62
CA VAL A 15 2.11 -3.09 8.93
C VAL A 15 3.45 -3.23 9.65
N THR A 16 3.65 -2.39 10.67
CA THR A 16 4.88 -2.30 11.49
C THR A 16 4.59 -2.66 12.95
N ASN A 17 4.01 -3.83 13.18
CA ASN A 17 3.69 -4.33 14.53
C ASN A 17 4.97 -4.64 15.34
N ASP A 18 4.78 -4.99 16.61
CA ASP A 18 5.80 -5.39 17.59
C ASP A 18 6.80 -6.46 17.10
N PHE A 19 6.44 -7.25 16.07
CA PHE A 19 7.35 -8.20 15.43
C PHE A 19 8.59 -7.56 14.76
N TYR A 20 8.56 -6.26 14.51
CA TYR A 20 9.59 -5.53 13.75
C TYR A 20 10.38 -4.53 14.61
N ASP A 21 10.11 -4.47 15.92
CA ASP A 21 10.68 -3.46 16.81
C ASP A 21 12.22 -3.49 16.82
N ALA A 22 12.83 -4.69 16.82
CA ALA A 22 14.28 -4.85 16.83
C ALA A 22 14.91 -4.30 15.55
N GLU A 23 14.34 -4.65 14.39
CA GLU A 23 14.80 -4.21 13.08
C GLU A 23 14.57 -2.70 12.88
N ILE A 24 13.44 -2.16 13.34
CA ILE A 24 13.15 -0.72 13.30
C ILE A 24 14.14 0.07 14.19
N LEU A 25 14.54 -0.46 15.36
CA LEU A 25 15.58 0.17 16.16
C LEU A 25 16.92 0.25 15.42
N GLN A 26 17.29 -0.79 14.68
CA GLN A 26 18.53 -0.78 13.89
C GLN A 26 18.51 0.32 12.83
N VAL A 27 17.36 0.55 12.17
CA VAL A 27 17.22 1.63 11.18
C VAL A 27 17.38 3.03 11.79
N PHE A 28 16.86 3.25 13.00
CA PHE A 28 16.97 4.56 13.66
C PHE A 28 18.25 4.75 14.47
N GLU A 29 18.99 3.67 14.75
CA GLU A 29 20.12 3.52 15.68
C GLU A 29 19.78 3.84 17.14
N GLU A 30 19.11 4.97 17.39
CA GLU A 30 18.68 5.45 18.70
C GLU A 30 17.32 6.14 18.61
N LEU A 31 16.38 5.71 19.47
CA LEU A 31 15.10 6.37 19.70
C LEU A 31 15.07 6.97 21.10
N GLN A 32 14.62 8.23 21.19
CA GLN A 32 14.40 8.92 22.46
C GLN A 32 12.96 8.73 22.93
N VAL A 33 12.77 8.60 24.24
CA VAL A 33 11.43 8.45 24.84
C VAL A 33 10.56 9.64 24.48
N ASP A 34 9.34 9.35 23.99
CA ASP A 34 8.32 10.31 23.59
C ASP A 34 8.76 11.33 22.53
N ARG A 35 9.83 11.03 21.77
CA ARG A 35 10.27 11.83 20.63
C ARG A 35 10.20 11.02 19.36
N GLU A 36 9.26 11.40 18.48
CA GLU A 36 9.13 10.81 17.16
C GLU A 36 10.37 11.11 16.31
N ARG A 37 10.86 10.08 15.62
CA ARG A 37 11.84 10.20 14.55
C ARG A 37 11.22 9.75 13.25
N ILE A 38 11.64 10.38 12.16
CA ILE A 38 11.19 10.08 10.81
C ILE A 38 12.42 9.73 9.98
N TRP A 39 12.34 8.61 9.28
CA TRP A 39 13.28 8.18 8.25
C TRP A 39 12.58 8.27 6.89
N ASN A 40 13.31 8.74 5.87
CA ASN A 40 12.83 8.82 4.50
C ASN A 40 13.90 8.24 3.58
N GLY A 41 13.53 7.29 2.73
CA GLY A 41 14.47 6.65 1.82
C GLY A 41 13.80 5.62 0.94
N GLU A 42 14.60 4.85 0.23
CA GLU A 42 14.12 3.77 -0.63
C GLU A 42 13.95 2.48 0.18
N ALA A 43 12.84 1.80 -0.05
CA ALA A 43 12.52 0.52 0.54
C ALA A 43 12.26 -0.52 -0.55
N ARG A 44 12.64 -1.75 -0.27
CA ARG A 44 12.54 -2.88 -1.19
C ARG A 44 11.35 -3.76 -0.82
N LEU A 45 10.49 -4.03 -1.80
CA LEU A 45 9.32 -4.89 -1.64
C LEU A 45 9.68 -6.31 -2.07
N VAL A 46 9.65 -7.24 -1.13
CA VAL A 46 10.11 -8.62 -1.31
C VAL A 46 8.93 -9.58 -1.16
N PRO A 47 8.50 -10.25 -2.25
CA PRO A 47 7.51 -11.33 -2.18
C PRO A 47 8.04 -12.51 -1.37
N GLU A 48 7.24 -13.01 -0.42
CA GLU A 48 7.58 -14.18 0.41
C GLU A 48 6.60 -15.34 0.10
N PRO A 49 6.78 -16.07 -1.01
CA PRO A 49 5.87 -17.16 -1.41
C PRO A 49 5.90 -18.33 -0.41
N ASP A 50 7.00 -18.45 0.34
CA ASP A 50 7.30 -19.51 1.29
C ASP A 50 7.00 -19.12 2.75
N ASN A 51 6.36 -17.97 2.99
CA ASN A 51 5.97 -17.56 4.33
C ASN A 51 4.95 -18.55 4.93
N PRO A 52 5.27 -19.20 6.07
CA PRO A 52 4.42 -20.23 6.66
C PRO A 52 3.17 -19.70 7.36
N TYR A 53 3.11 -18.39 7.62
CA TYR A 53 2.02 -17.74 8.36
C TYR A 53 1.04 -17.03 7.43
N GLU A 54 1.56 -16.40 6.38
CA GLU A 54 0.79 -15.61 5.43
C GLU A 54 1.35 -15.83 4.01
N PRO A 55 0.84 -16.84 3.29
CA PRO A 55 1.25 -17.08 1.91
C PRO A 55 0.97 -15.84 1.05
N ASN A 56 1.88 -15.56 0.12
CA ASN A 56 1.81 -14.40 -0.76
C ASN A 56 1.92 -13.04 -0.03
N SER A 57 2.58 -13.00 1.13
CA SER A 57 2.90 -11.74 1.79
C SER A 57 4.01 -10.98 1.06
N ILE A 58 3.95 -9.65 1.09
CA ILE A 58 5.02 -8.79 0.59
C ILE A 58 5.69 -8.09 1.77
N ALA A 59 6.93 -8.47 2.06
CA ALA A 59 7.74 -7.85 3.10
C ALA A 59 8.37 -6.55 2.60
N VAL A 60 8.63 -5.64 3.52
CA VAL A 60 9.23 -4.32 3.25
C VAL A 60 10.57 -4.24 3.98
N TYR A 61 11.63 -4.00 3.22
CA TYR A 61 13.00 -3.91 3.72
C TYR A 61 13.57 -2.51 3.55
N ILE A 62 14.31 -2.06 4.56
CA ILE A 62 15.26 -0.95 4.48
C ILE A 62 16.65 -1.56 4.60
N ASP A 63 17.47 -1.43 3.56
CA ASP A 63 18.74 -2.17 3.45
C ASP A 63 18.49 -3.68 3.70
N ASP A 64 19.12 -4.22 4.75
CA ASP A 64 18.99 -5.62 5.17
C ASP A 64 17.93 -5.84 6.28
N PHE A 65 17.25 -4.78 6.73
CA PHE A 65 16.29 -4.84 7.85
C PHE A 65 14.86 -4.97 7.37
N LYS A 66 14.20 -6.07 7.73
CA LYS A 66 12.76 -6.28 7.51
C LYS A 66 11.97 -5.42 8.50
N VAL A 67 11.48 -4.28 8.04
CA VAL A 67 10.80 -3.29 8.90
C VAL A 67 9.28 -3.44 8.94
N GLY A 68 8.72 -4.27 8.07
CA GLY A 68 7.28 -4.47 8.01
C GLY A 68 6.83 -5.39 6.90
N ARG A 69 5.51 -5.42 6.68
CA ARG A 69 4.87 -6.06 5.53
C ARG A 69 3.68 -5.23 5.05
N LEU A 70 3.28 -5.42 3.79
CA LEU A 70 1.98 -4.94 3.35
C LEU A 70 0.86 -5.68 4.09
N SER A 71 -0.31 -5.04 4.22
CA SER A 71 -1.50 -5.70 4.74
C SER A 71 -1.87 -6.92 3.87
N PRO A 72 -2.67 -7.89 4.37
CA PRO A 72 -3.13 -9.01 3.54
C PRO A 72 -3.89 -8.57 2.29
N GLU A 73 -4.70 -7.51 2.42
CA GLU A 73 -5.48 -6.94 1.32
C GLU A 73 -4.58 -6.30 0.26
N ASP A 74 -3.62 -5.48 0.70
CA ASP A 74 -2.64 -4.86 -0.21
C ASP A 74 -1.71 -5.90 -0.83
N SER A 75 -1.23 -6.87 -0.05
CA SER A 75 -0.42 -7.98 -0.55
C SER A 75 -1.14 -8.70 -1.69
N ALA A 76 -2.43 -9.00 -1.54
CA ALA A 76 -3.21 -9.63 -2.62
C ALA A 76 -3.32 -8.75 -3.88
N LEU A 77 -3.50 -7.43 -3.73
CA LEU A 77 -3.59 -6.48 -4.85
C LEU A 77 -2.24 -6.31 -5.57
N TYR A 78 -1.15 -6.26 -4.82
CA TYR A 78 0.20 -6.00 -5.33
C TYR A 78 0.98 -7.27 -5.65
N TRP A 79 0.50 -8.46 -5.27
CA TRP A 79 1.22 -9.73 -5.48
C TRP A 79 1.63 -9.93 -6.94
N LYS A 80 0.65 -9.89 -7.84
CA LYS A 80 0.88 -10.11 -9.27
C LYS A 80 1.85 -9.10 -9.90
N PRO A 81 1.69 -7.77 -9.71
CA PRO A 81 2.63 -6.83 -10.27
C PRO A 81 4.02 -6.92 -9.63
N ILE A 82 4.15 -7.06 -8.30
CA ILE A 82 5.47 -7.12 -7.67
C ILE A 82 6.21 -8.42 -8.03
N THR A 83 5.53 -9.56 -8.05
CA THR A 83 6.15 -10.83 -8.50
C THR A 83 6.56 -10.79 -9.96
N ARG A 84 5.83 -10.07 -10.83
CA ARG A 84 6.26 -9.82 -12.22
C ARG A 84 7.61 -9.10 -12.27
N VAL A 85 7.80 -8.05 -11.46
CA VAL A 85 9.06 -7.29 -11.39
C VAL A 85 10.21 -8.20 -10.96
N VAL A 86 10.01 -8.91 -9.86
CA VAL A 86 11.03 -9.82 -9.29
C VAL A 86 11.38 -10.96 -10.25
N ALA A 87 10.38 -11.62 -10.83
CA ALA A 87 10.59 -12.68 -11.81
C ALA A 87 11.24 -12.17 -13.12
N SER A 88 11.10 -10.88 -13.43
CA SER A 88 11.78 -10.24 -14.56
C SER A 88 13.24 -9.89 -14.27
N GLY A 89 13.74 -10.16 -13.06
CA GLY A 89 15.13 -9.91 -12.70
C GLY A 89 15.40 -8.53 -12.09
N TYR A 90 14.38 -7.86 -11.55
CA TYR A 90 14.53 -6.54 -10.91
C TYR A 90 14.15 -6.56 -9.42
N ASP A 91 14.80 -5.69 -8.63
CA ASP A 91 14.37 -5.37 -7.28
C ASP A 91 13.23 -4.34 -7.32
N ALA A 92 12.13 -4.61 -6.62
CA ALA A 92 10.97 -3.73 -6.62
C ALA A 92 11.13 -2.64 -5.55
N ILE A 93 11.35 -1.39 -5.96
CA ILE A 93 11.72 -0.27 -5.06
C ILE A 93 10.61 0.77 -5.00
N ALA A 94 10.33 1.27 -3.79
CA ALA A 94 9.43 2.40 -3.55
C ALA A 94 9.98 3.29 -2.42
N HIS A 95 9.62 4.58 -2.43
CA HIS A 95 9.99 5.48 -1.33
C HIS A 95 9.17 5.16 -0.09
N LEU A 96 9.80 5.09 1.07
CA LEU A 96 9.17 4.83 2.36
C LEU A 96 9.45 6.00 3.31
N GLN A 97 8.38 6.50 3.91
CA GLN A 97 8.44 7.31 5.12
C GLN A 97 8.12 6.40 6.30
N LEU A 98 9.10 6.17 7.18
CA LEU A 98 8.94 5.40 8.40
C LEU A 98 9.04 6.36 9.59
N SER A 99 8.07 6.35 10.49
CA SER A 99 8.17 7.02 11.79
C SER A 99 8.16 6.02 12.93
N ALA A 100 8.90 6.36 13.99
CA ALA A 100 8.97 5.57 15.20
C ALA A 100 9.13 6.46 16.44
N VAL A 101 8.48 6.06 17.54
CA VAL A 101 8.62 6.69 18.85
C VAL A 101 8.74 5.61 19.92
N LEU A 102 9.71 5.79 20.82
CA LEU A 102 9.84 4.95 21.99
C LEU A 102 8.84 5.38 23.05
N ARG A 103 7.92 4.49 23.41
CA ARG A 103 6.93 4.68 24.47
C ARG A 103 7.33 3.89 25.71
N ARG A 104 7.02 4.45 26.87
CA ARG A 104 7.17 3.74 28.15
C ARG A 104 5.79 3.40 28.70
N VAL A 105 5.41 2.14 28.62
CA VAL A 105 4.12 1.63 29.10
C VAL A 105 4.39 0.70 30.27
N SER A 106 3.88 1.03 31.45
CA SER A 106 3.91 0.14 32.63
C SER A 106 5.30 -0.44 32.97
N ASN A 107 6.35 0.39 32.94
CA ASN A 107 7.77 0.04 33.12
C ASN A 107 8.44 -0.77 31.98
N GLU A 108 7.74 -1.05 30.90
CA GLU A 108 8.32 -1.63 29.68
C GLU A 108 8.48 -0.57 28.59
N ASN A 109 9.51 -0.74 27.78
CA ASN A 109 9.72 0.09 26.59
C ASN A 109 9.06 -0.61 25.41
N SER A 110 8.19 0.09 24.68
CA SER A 110 7.54 -0.40 23.46
C SER A 110 7.77 0.61 22.33
N ILE A 111 7.85 0.13 21.10
CA ILE A 111 7.99 1.02 19.95
C ILE A 111 6.63 1.17 19.29
N GLU A 112 6.21 2.41 19.13
CA GLU A 112 5.08 2.76 18.29
C GLU A 112 5.66 3.24 16.95
N SER A 113 5.31 2.56 15.86
CA SER A 113 5.85 2.85 14.54
C SER A 113 4.76 2.92 13.48
N ARG A 114 5.06 3.64 12.40
CA ARG A 114 4.17 3.79 11.24
C ARG A 114 4.98 3.91 9.96
N GLY A 115 4.72 3.04 8.98
CA GLY A 115 5.32 3.12 7.66
C GLY A 115 4.32 3.51 6.57
N VAL A 116 4.71 4.41 5.67
CA VAL A 116 3.92 4.78 4.48
C VAL A 116 4.79 4.67 3.24
N LEU A 117 4.46 3.73 2.35
CA LEU A 117 5.09 3.57 1.05
C LEU A 117 4.44 4.48 0.02
N SER A 118 5.25 5.22 -0.74
CA SER A 118 4.82 5.93 -1.94
C SER A 118 4.76 4.94 -3.10
N LEU A 119 3.56 4.39 -3.33
CA LEU A 119 3.33 3.30 -4.27
C LEU A 119 2.13 3.64 -5.14
N SER A 120 2.34 3.64 -6.46
CA SER A 120 1.27 3.84 -7.43
C SER A 120 0.26 2.69 -7.38
N ALA A 121 -1.00 2.97 -7.70
CA ALA A 121 -2.03 1.93 -7.78
C ALA A 121 -1.58 0.75 -8.67
N PRO A 122 -2.02 -0.49 -8.38
CA PRO A 122 -1.56 -1.69 -9.08
C PRO A 122 -1.66 -1.61 -10.61
N SER A 123 -2.72 -0.97 -11.13
CA SER A 123 -2.95 -0.79 -12.57
C SER A 123 -2.03 0.24 -13.24
N SER A 124 -1.29 1.03 -12.45
CA SER A 124 -0.41 2.12 -12.93
C SER A 124 1.08 1.84 -12.71
N LEU A 125 1.43 0.68 -12.14
CA LEU A 125 2.82 0.28 -11.90
C LEU A 125 3.62 0.09 -13.18
N PHE A 126 2.96 -0.25 -14.29
CA PHE A 126 3.59 -0.51 -15.58
C PHE A 126 3.03 0.41 -16.66
N PRO A 127 3.82 0.73 -17.70
CA PRO A 127 3.27 1.38 -18.87
C PRO A 127 2.27 0.47 -19.57
N LEU A 128 1.21 1.06 -20.13
CA LEU A 128 0.17 0.35 -20.88
C LEU A 128 0.66 -0.19 -22.22
N ASN A 129 1.78 0.34 -22.72
CA ASN A 129 2.41 -0.04 -23.97
C ASN A 129 3.92 -0.25 -23.79
N GLN A 130 4.53 -0.93 -24.76
CA GLN A 130 5.97 -1.15 -24.79
C GLN A 130 6.67 0.00 -25.51
N ALA A 131 7.91 0.29 -25.10
CA ALA A 131 8.75 1.22 -25.85
C ALA A 131 9.13 0.62 -27.22
N PRO A 132 9.33 1.46 -28.25
CA PRO A 132 9.92 1.00 -29.51
C PRO A 132 11.28 0.31 -29.27
N VAL A 133 11.59 -0.73 -30.03
CA VAL A 133 12.83 -1.53 -29.88
C VAL A 133 14.11 -0.68 -29.95
N GLN A 134 14.11 0.34 -30.82
CA GLN A 134 15.24 1.26 -31.00
C GLN A 134 15.05 2.57 -30.22
N ALA A 135 14.30 2.56 -29.13
CA ALA A 135 14.08 3.74 -28.32
C ALA A 135 15.33 4.16 -27.53
N THR A 136 15.44 5.46 -27.27
CA THR A 136 16.19 6.04 -26.16
C THR A 136 15.18 6.79 -25.30
N LEU A 137 15.24 6.60 -23.98
CA LEU A 137 14.25 7.16 -23.06
C LEU A 137 14.81 8.42 -22.42
N LEU A 138 14.09 9.54 -22.54
CA LEU A 138 14.45 10.77 -21.85
C LEU A 138 14.41 10.56 -20.32
N PRO A 139 15.35 11.15 -19.57
CA PRO A 139 15.29 11.14 -18.11
C PRO A 139 13.97 11.76 -17.64
N GLN A 140 13.32 11.12 -16.66
CA GLN A 140 12.06 11.61 -16.12
C GLN A 140 12.26 12.95 -15.42
N GLY A 141 11.29 13.84 -15.59
CA GLY A 141 11.28 15.15 -14.97
C GLY A 141 9.85 15.68 -14.84
N PRO A 142 9.65 17.00 -14.79
CA PRO A 142 8.33 17.57 -14.64
C PRO A 142 7.38 17.17 -15.78
N SER A 143 6.10 17.05 -15.47
CA SER A 143 5.05 16.75 -16.45
C SER A 143 4.77 17.96 -17.35
N MET A 144 4.79 17.75 -18.65
CA MET A 144 4.40 18.69 -19.70
C MET A 144 3.09 18.25 -20.32
N LYS A 145 2.13 19.18 -20.47
CA LYS A 145 0.85 18.87 -21.11
C LYS A 145 1.02 18.66 -22.62
N VAL A 146 0.41 17.59 -23.13
CA VAL A 146 0.26 17.37 -24.57
C VAL A 146 -0.90 18.23 -25.08
N LEU A 147 -0.67 18.95 -26.16
CA LEU A 147 -1.65 19.79 -26.84
C LEU A 147 -2.32 19.05 -27.99
N ASP A 148 -3.49 19.53 -28.37
CA ASP A 148 -4.31 19.00 -29.47
C ASP A 148 -4.74 17.53 -29.28
N GLU A 149 -4.69 17.04 -28.04
CA GLU A 149 -5.14 15.70 -27.62
C GLU A 149 -6.63 15.44 -27.97
N LYS A 150 -7.45 16.49 -27.98
CA LYS A 150 -8.88 16.43 -28.35
C LYS A 150 -9.12 15.90 -29.76
N ASP A 151 -8.19 16.16 -30.69
CA ASP A 151 -8.28 15.71 -32.09
C ASP A 151 -8.06 14.18 -32.20
N TYR A 152 -7.57 13.57 -31.11
CA TYR A 152 -7.29 12.15 -30.98
C TYR A 152 -8.10 11.49 -29.85
N SER A 153 -9.12 12.18 -29.33
CA SER A 153 -9.93 11.76 -28.17
C SER A 153 -10.49 10.35 -28.29
N GLU A 154 -11.07 9.97 -29.43
CA GLU A 154 -11.62 8.63 -29.66
C GLU A 154 -10.59 7.52 -29.40
N TYR A 155 -9.37 7.71 -29.89
CA TYR A 155 -8.29 6.75 -29.68
C TYR A 155 -7.78 6.77 -28.24
N LEU A 156 -7.61 7.97 -27.68
CA LEU A 156 -7.12 8.13 -26.31
C LEU A 156 -8.09 7.54 -25.28
N HIS A 157 -9.40 7.66 -25.49
CA HIS A 157 -10.40 6.96 -24.66
C HIS A 157 -10.32 5.43 -24.83
N GLY A 158 -9.94 4.94 -26.00
CA GLY A 158 -9.74 3.51 -26.25
C GLY A 158 -8.56 2.90 -25.50
N ILE A 159 -7.55 3.70 -25.12
CA ILE A 159 -6.40 3.24 -24.34
C ILE A 159 -6.48 3.64 -22.85
N LEU A 160 -7.43 4.49 -22.46
CA LEU A 160 -7.61 4.89 -21.07
C LEU A 160 -8.07 3.68 -20.24
N PRO A 161 -7.35 3.28 -19.19
CA PRO A 161 -7.74 2.13 -18.39
C PRO A 161 -9.00 2.43 -17.57
N PRO A 162 -9.75 1.40 -17.13
CA PRO A 162 -10.95 1.58 -16.30
C PRO A 162 -10.71 2.34 -14.99
N SER A 163 -9.47 2.35 -14.48
CA SER A 163 -9.07 3.15 -13.32
C SER A 163 -9.10 4.66 -13.57
N GLY A 164 -9.18 5.10 -14.83
CA GLY A 164 -9.12 6.52 -15.21
C GLY A 164 -7.72 7.13 -15.21
N GLU A 165 -6.68 6.36 -14.89
CA GLU A 165 -5.28 6.76 -14.97
C GLU A 165 -4.40 5.57 -15.37
N GLY A 166 -3.42 5.82 -16.24
CA GLY A 166 -2.39 4.85 -16.60
C GLY A 166 -1.09 5.51 -17.07
N ARG A 167 0.03 4.80 -16.91
CA ARG A 167 1.34 5.20 -17.43
C ARG A 167 1.49 4.73 -18.87
N VAL A 168 2.20 5.51 -19.69
CA VAL A 168 2.45 5.17 -21.10
C VAL A 168 3.89 5.51 -21.45
N ILE A 169 4.43 4.84 -22.47
CA ILE A 169 5.64 5.27 -23.16
C ILE A 169 5.23 5.96 -24.45
N LEU A 170 5.64 7.21 -24.61
CA LEU A 170 5.31 8.05 -25.76
C LEU A 170 6.56 8.28 -26.59
N ALA A 171 6.45 8.07 -27.91
CA ALA A 171 7.50 8.45 -28.85
C ALA A 171 7.37 9.94 -29.22
N LEU A 172 8.50 10.60 -29.35
CA LEU A 172 8.62 12.02 -29.68
C LEU A 172 9.34 12.16 -31.01
N GLU A 173 8.73 12.89 -31.95
CA GLU A 173 9.33 13.18 -33.26
C GLU A 173 9.43 14.69 -33.47
N ALA A 174 10.62 15.15 -33.88
CA ALA A 174 10.87 16.55 -34.17
C ALA A 174 10.54 16.85 -35.64
N ASN A 175 9.45 17.57 -35.85
CA ASN A 175 8.98 18.03 -37.15
C ASN A 175 9.08 19.55 -37.27
N GLN A 176 8.86 20.05 -38.48
CA GLN A 176 8.78 21.48 -38.78
C GLN A 176 7.38 21.81 -39.31
N LEU A 177 6.70 22.75 -38.64
CA LEU A 177 5.40 23.25 -39.07
C LEU A 177 5.57 24.56 -39.82
N LYS A 178 4.95 24.66 -41.00
CA LYS A 178 4.75 25.93 -41.69
C LYS A 178 3.49 26.59 -41.16
N LEU A 179 3.63 27.77 -40.58
CA LEU A 179 2.51 28.60 -40.16
C LEU A 179 1.84 29.26 -41.37
N ALA A 180 0.64 29.80 -41.14
CA ALA A 180 -0.14 30.50 -42.16
C ALA A 180 0.56 31.75 -42.71
N ASP A 181 1.47 32.35 -41.92
CA ASP A 181 2.34 33.47 -42.32
C ASP A 181 3.59 33.03 -43.09
N GLY A 182 3.77 31.72 -43.32
CA GLY A 182 4.91 31.13 -44.00
C GLY A 182 6.13 30.86 -43.10
N ALA A 183 6.10 31.26 -41.82
CA ALA A 183 7.17 30.97 -40.88
C ALA A 183 7.27 29.46 -40.61
N VAL A 184 8.50 28.96 -40.46
CA VAL A 184 8.76 27.56 -40.10
C VAL A 184 9.14 27.51 -38.63
N VAL A 185 8.41 26.72 -37.84
CA VAL A 185 8.71 26.50 -36.41
C VAL A 185 8.92 25.03 -36.12
N ASP A 186 9.80 24.75 -35.18
CA ASP A 186 9.97 23.41 -34.66
C ASP A 186 8.73 22.97 -33.88
N SER A 187 8.30 21.74 -34.12
CA SER A 187 7.17 21.11 -33.47
C SER A 187 7.57 19.70 -33.06
N VAL A 188 7.40 19.38 -31.79
CA VAL A 188 7.56 18.01 -31.30
C VAL A 188 6.20 17.34 -31.28
N GLU A 189 6.02 16.38 -32.16
CA GLU A 189 4.81 15.57 -32.24
C GLU A 189 4.92 14.36 -31.30
N VAL A 190 3.80 14.00 -30.68
CA VAL A 190 3.73 12.94 -29.67
C VAL A 190 2.96 11.76 -30.24
N PHE A 191 3.51 10.56 -30.07
CA PHE A 191 2.96 9.32 -30.60
C PHE A 191 2.79 8.27 -29.52
N HIS A 192 1.67 7.55 -29.56
CA HIS A 192 1.44 6.32 -28.82
C HIS A 192 1.27 5.18 -29.83
N ASP A 193 2.08 4.13 -29.75
CA ASP A 193 2.08 2.99 -30.68
C ASP A 193 2.06 3.37 -32.17
N ARG A 194 2.85 4.39 -32.53
CA ARG A 194 2.95 5.00 -33.89
C ARG A 194 1.73 5.78 -34.34
N LYS A 195 0.71 5.94 -33.51
CA LYS A 195 -0.39 6.86 -33.77
C LYS A 195 -0.11 8.20 -33.13
N ARG A 196 -0.17 9.27 -33.91
CA ARG A 196 -0.06 10.64 -33.38
C ARG A 196 -1.21 10.88 -32.40
N VAL A 197 -0.88 11.42 -31.24
CA VAL A 197 -1.82 11.72 -30.14
C VAL A 197 -1.76 13.17 -29.68
N GLY A 198 -0.96 13.99 -30.33
CA GLY A 198 -0.88 15.42 -30.07
C GLY A 198 0.49 15.99 -30.41
N ARG A 199 0.83 17.09 -29.75
CA ARG A 199 2.15 17.72 -29.83
C ARG A 199 2.49 18.45 -28.53
N LEU A 200 3.77 18.76 -28.33
CA LEU A 200 4.18 19.65 -27.24
C LEU A 200 3.89 21.12 -27.60
N SER A 201 3.92 22.00 -26.59
CA SER A 201 3.83 23.44 -26.82
C SER A 201 5.01 23.94 -27.68
N THR A 202 4.85 25.09 -28.35
CA THR A 202 5.91 25.68 -29.18
C THR A 202 7.20 25.89 -28.38
N GLN A 203 7.10 26.36 -27.14
CA GLN A 203 8.25 26.59 -26.27
C GLN A 203 8.99 25.28 -25.94
N MET A 204 8.25 24.23 -25.56
CA MET A 204 8.87 22.92 -25.25
C MET A 204 9.41 22.24 -26.51
N SER A 205 8.72 22.41 -27.64
CA SER A 205 9.17 21.90 -28.93
C SER A 205 10.51 22.49 -29.36
N LEU A 206 10.69 23.81 -29.23
CA LEU A 206 11.96 24.47 -29.53
C LEU A 206 13.11 23.96 -28.67
N GLN A 207 12.84 23.62 -27.40
CA GLN A 207 13.85 23.12 -26.47
C GLN A 207 14.22 21.66 -26.75
N LEU A 208 13.24 20.79 -27.01
CA LEU A 208 13.45 19.35 -27.15
C LEU A 208 13.76 18.90 -28.58
N ALA A 209 13.38 19.65 -29.61
CA ALA A 209 13.64 19.27 -31.00
C ALA A 209 15.12 19.01 -31.31
N PRO A 210 16.10 19.80 -30.83
CA PRO A 210 17.52 19.50 -31.02
C PRO A 210 17.95 18.16 -30.40
N VAL A 211 17.43 17.85 -29.20
CA VAL A 211 17.71 16.60 -28.48
C VAL A 211 17.14 15.40 -29.24
N ILE A 212 15.91 15.52 -29.72
CA ILE A 212 15.24 14.46 -30.49
C ILE A 212 15.96 14.21 -31.82
N ARG A 213 16.38 15.28 -32.52
CA ARG A 213 17.16 15.18 -33.75
C ARG A 213 18.50 14.50 -33.51
N TYR A 214 19.20 14.85 -32.43
CA TYR A 214 20.48 14.23 -32.05
C TYR A 214 20.37 12.70 -31.89
N ALA A 215 19.31 12.24 -31.22
CA ALA A 215 19.04 10.81 -31.07
C ALA A 215 18.65 10.16 -32.41
N PHE A 216 17.81 10.83 -33.20
CA PHE A 216 17.37 10.33 -34.50
C PHE A 216 18.54 10.15 -35.49
N GLU A 217 19.48 11.09 -35.53
CA GLU A 217 20.72 11.00 -36.31
C GLU A 217 21.59 9.79 -35.95
N ARG A 218 21.39 9.23 -34.75
CA ARG A 218 22.06 8.02 -34.26
C ARG A 218 21.19 6.76 -34.36
N ASN A 219 20.15 6.80 -35.19
CA ASN A 219 19.20 5.71 -35.40
C ASN A 219 18.45 5.30 -34.11
N LYS A 220 18.17 6.27 -33.24
CA LYS A 220 17.37 6.06 -32.02
C LYS A 220 16.07 6.87 -32.09
N LEU A 221 14.96 6.24 -31.72
CA LEU A 221 13.69 6.94 -31.53
C LEU A 221 13.65 7.54 -30.12
N THR A 222 13.37 8.83 -30.00
CA THR A 222 13.25 9.43 -28.66
C THR A 222 11.91 9.03 -28.06
N SER A 223 11.93 8.51 -26.85
CA SER A 223 10.73 8.20 -26.07
C SER A 223 10.77 8.90 -24.72
N ALA A 224 9.62 9.06 -24.11
CA ALA A 224 9.47 9.63 -22.78
C ALA A 224 8.35 8.91 -22.03
N TRP A 225 8.44 8.92 -20.70
CA TRP A 225 7.32 8.53 -19.87
C TRP A 225 6.17 9.51 -20.05
N GLY A 226 4.95 9.00 -19.94
CA GLY A 226 3.75 9.82 -19.97
C GLY A 226 2.68 9.28 -19.04
N THR A 227 1.65 10.10 -18.84
CA THR A 227 0.46 9.71 -18.08
C THR A 227 -0.76 10.12 -18.87
N ILE A 228 -1.64 9.14 -19.07
CA ILE A 228 -3.00 9.38 -19.52
C ILE A 228 -3.93 9.37 -18.30
N ARG A 229 -4.74 10.41 -18.16
CA ARG A 229 -5.75 10.52 -17.11
C ARG A 229 -7.04 11.01 -17.73
N GLY A 230 -8.17 10.50 -17.26
CA GLY A 230 -9.46 10.99 -17.71
C GLY A 230 -10.63 10.21 -17.17
N ASN A 231 -11.79 10.61 -17.67
CA ASN A 231 -13.05 9.90 -17.51
C ASN A 231 -13.75 9.86 -18.88
N SER A 232 -15.06 9.61 -18.90
CA SER A 232 -15.84 9.57 -20.14
C SER A 232 -16.03 10.94 -20.83
N LEU A 233 -15.71 12.05 -20.17
CA LEU A 233 -15.96 13.42 -20.64
C LEU A 233 -14.67 14.19 -20.93
N GLU A 234 -13.66 14.04 -20.07
CA GLU A 234 -12.41 14.78 -20.15
C GLU A 234 -11.22 13.83 -20.10
N LEU A 235 -10.21 14.12 -20.92
CA LEU A 235 -8.97 13.36 -21.01
C LEU A 235 -7.79 14.32 -21.09
N SER A 236 -6.72 13.97 -20.38
CA SER A 236 -5.44 14.66 -20.41
C SER A 236 -4.30 13.67 -20.59
N LEU A 237 -3.39 14.01 -21.49
CA LEU A 237 -2.14 13.31 -21.72
C LEU A 237 -0.97 14.23 -21.34
N THR A 238 0.02 13.66 -20.66
CA THR A 238 1.25 14.37 -20.27
C THR A 238 2.48 13.58 -20.66
N VAL A 239 3.58 14.30 -20.91
CA VAL A 239 4.92 13.77 -21.16
C VAL A 239 5.82 14.22 -20.01
N GLN A 240 6.61 13.31 -19.45
CA GLN A 240 7.55 13.58 -18.36
C GLN A 240 8.97 13.50 -18.91
N ALA A 241 9.67 14.63 -18.87
CA ALA A 241 11.08 14.71 -19.21
C ALA A 241 11.73 15.85 -18.44
N VAL A 242 13.01 15.73 -18.11
CA VAL A 242 13.82 16.87 -17.66
C VAL A 242 13.90 17.92 -18.78
N ARG A 243 14.20 19.17 -18.41
CA ARG A 243 14.41 20.21 -19.42
C ARG A 243 15.63 19.85 -20.26
N ALA A 244 15.65 20.27 -21.52
CA ALA A 244 16.76 19.97 -22.43
C ALA A 244 18.14 20.36 -21.88
N ALA A 245 18.23 21.45 -21.11
CA ALA A 245 19.46 21.91 -20.48
C ALA A 245 19.90 21.07 -19.26
N ASP A 246 18.97 20.33 -18.65
CA ASP A 246 19.19 19.53 -17.45
C ASP A 246 19.41 18.03 -17.79
N ILE A 247 19.43 17.67 -19.08
CA ILE A 247 19.74 16.30 -19.52
C ILE A 247 21.24 16.03 -19.24
N PRO A 248 21.57 14.96 -18.49
CA PRO A 248 22.96 14.64 -18.17
C PRO A 248 23.73 14.25 -19.43
N GLN A 249 25.02 14.59 -19.46
CA GLN A 249 25.90 14.31 -20.60
C GLN A 249 25.93 12.82 -20.96
N GLU A 250 25.96 11.94 -19.96
CA GLU A 250 25.94 10.48 -20.11
C GLU A 250 24.76 9.99 -20.97
N TRP A 251 23.60 10.64 -20.88
CA TRP A 251 22.45 10.30 -21.73
C TRP A 251 22.74 10.51 -23.22
N PHE A 252 23.47 11.57 -23.58
CA PHE A 252 23.83 11.85 -24.97
C PHE A 252 24.90 10.90 -25.51
N GLU A 253 25.71 10.32 -24.62
CA GLU A 253 26.77 9.37 -24.97
C GLU A 253 26.21 7.96 -25.17
N GLU A 254 25.33 7.53 -24.27
CA GLU A 254 24.81 6.15 -24.24
C GLU A 254 23.48 5.98 -24.98
N LEU A 255 22.65 7.04 -25.04
CA LEU A 255 21.27 7.00 -25.52
C LEU A 255 20.50 5.77 -24.98
N PRO A 256 20.41 5.65 -23.65
CA PRO A 256 19.97 4.41 -23.02
C PRO A 256 18.48 4.17 -23.19
N ASN A 257 18.10 2.90 -23.35
CA ASN A 257 16.69 2.49 -23.29
C ASN A 257 16.38 2.03 -21.86
N ASN A 258 16.05 2.98 -20.98
CA ASN A 258 15.75 2.70 -19.57
C ASN A 258 14.31 2.20 -19.35
N VAL A 259 13.67 1.59 -20.35
CA VAL A 259 12.37 0.94 -20.18
C VAL A 259 12.63 -0.49 -19.75
N PRO A 260 12.29 -0.88 -18.51
CA PRO A 260 12.58 -2.23 -18.03
C PRO A 260 11.87 -3.27 -18.87
N ASP A 261 12.61 -4.27 -19.34
CA ASP A 261 12.05 -5.41 -20.06
C ASP A 261 11.43 -6.37 -19.05
N LEU A 262 10.13 -6.22 -18.83
CA LEU A 262 9.36 -7.06 -17.92
C LEU A 262 8.77 -8.24 -18.68
N LEU A 263 8.74 -9.40 -18.02
CA LEU A 263 8.04 -10.59 -18.51
C LEU A 263 6.61 -10.24 -18.94
N PRO A 264 6.05 -10.91 -19.98
CA PRO A 264 4.67 -10.71 -20.38
C PRO A 264 3.69 -10.95 -19.23
N VAL A 265 2.50 -10.35 -19.31
CA VAL A 265 1.45 -10.57 -18.31
C VAL A 265 1.05 -12.04 -18.29
N SER A 266 1.30 -12.71 -17.15
CA SER A 266 0.96 -14.11 -16.87
C SER A 266 -0.03 -14.20 -15.69
N ASP A 267 -0.67 -15.35 -15.49
CA ASP A 267 -1.53 -15.60 -14.32
C ASP A 267 -0.72 -15.75 -13.03
N SER A 268 0.50 -16.26 -13.14
CA SER A 268 1.44 -16.41 -12.04
C SER A 268 2.88 -16.25 -12.51
N TYR A 269 3.77 -15.94 -11.57
CA TYR A 269 5.21 -15.87 -11.78
C TYR A 269 5.89 -16.72 -10.72
N GLU A 270 6.96 -17.40 -11.12
CA GLU A 270 7.82 -18.11 -10.19
C GLU A 270 8.81 -17.11 -9.59
N VAL A 271 8.79 -16.96 -8.27
CA VAL A 271 9.70 -16.11 -7.51
C VAL A 271 10.40 -16.96 -6.46
N PRO A 272 11.69 -16.68 -6.16
CA PRO A 272 12.44 -17.47 -5.20
C PRO A 272 11.84 -17.38 -3.79
N PRO A 273 12.02 -18.42 -2.95
CA PRO A 273 11.72 -18.32 -1.52
C PRO A 273 12.56 -17.19 -0.91
N ALA A 274 11.94 -16.37 -0.07
CA ALA A 274 12.56 -15.18 0.50
C ALA A 274 12.08 -14.89 1.94
N PHE A 275 11.28 -15.78 2.53
CA PHE A 275 10.83 -15.59 3.89
C PHE A 275 12.00 -15.74 4.87
N GLU A 276 12.35 -14.63 5.51
CA GLU A 276 13.24 -14.59 6.65
C GLU A 276 12.48 -14.08 7.89
N PRO A 277 12.43 -14.86 8.98
CA PRO A 277 11.71 -14.45 10.18
C PRO A 277 12.52 -13.40 10.96
N THR A 278 11.85 -12.34 11.40
CA THR A 278 12.45 -11.34 12.32
C THR A 278 12.68 -11.92 13.72
N GLU A 279 13.44 -11.20 14.56
CA GLU A 279 13.60 -11.60 15.97
C GLU A 279 12.26 -11.72 16.69
N GLY A 280 11.34 -10.78 16.44
CA GLY A 280 9.99 -10.81 16.99
C GLY A 280 9.17 -12.01 16.51
N GLU A 281 9.23 -12.36 15.23
CA GLU A 281 8.55 -13.52 14.66
C GLU A 281 9.07 -14.84 15.24
N LEU A 282 10.39 -14.97 15.40
CA LEU A 282 11.03 -16.14 16.03
C LEU A 282 10.58 -16.31 17.49
N ASN A 283 10.51 -15.23 18.25
CA ASN A 283 10.08 -15.25 19.65
C ASN A 283 8.62 -15.70 19.79
N ARG A 284 7.73 -15.25 18.90
CA ARG A 284 6.34 -15.73 18.84
C ARG A 284 6.24 -17.21 18.47
N ALA A 285 7.03 -17.65 17.49
CA ALA A 285 7.08 -19.05 17.08
C ALA A 285 7.55 -19.97 18.22
N ALA A 286 8.53 -19.52 19.03
CA ALA A 286 9.00 -20.24 20.19
C ALA A 286 7.94 -20.31 21.31
N ALA A 287 7.24 -19.19 21.58
CA ALA A 287 6.17 -19.14 22.59
C ALA A 287 4.99 -20.06 22.23
N THR A 288 4.57 -20.07 20.96
CA THR A 288 3.51 -20.97 20.47
C THR A 288 3.93 -22.45 20.51
N LYS A 289 5.18 -22.79 20.20
CA LYS A 289 5.72 -24.16 20.34
C LYS A 289 5.74 -24.61 21.81
N LYS A 290 6.19 -23.76 22.75
CA LYS A 290 6.15 -24.07 24.20
C LYS A 290 4.74 -24.32 24.71
N LYS A 291 3.75 -23.51 24.29
CA LYS A 291 2.34 -23.71 24.65
C LYS A 291 1.79 -25.05 24.12
N ARG A 292 2.15 -25.43 22.89
CA ARG A 292 1.76 -26.75 22.30
C ARG A 292 2.46 -27.92 22.99
N GLY A 293 3.72 -27.78 23.38
CA GLY A 293 4.45 -28.79 24.16
C GLY A 293 3.87 -29.00 25.56
N LEU A 294 3.43 -27.93 26.22
CA LEU A 294 2.77 -28.00 27.53
C LEU A 294 1.41 -28.73 27.44
N VAL A 295 0.61 -28.46 26.40
CA VAL A 295 -0.69 -29.15 26.19
C VAL A 295 -0.49 -30.61 25.74
N GLY A 296 0.55 -30.92 24.97
CA GLY A 296 0.92 -32.29 24.61
C GLY A 296 1.43 -33.11 25.82
N SER A 297 2.07 -32.45 26.79
CA SER A 297 2.52 -33.08 28.04
C SER A 297 1.38 -33.32 29.04
N LEU A 298 0.28 -32.58 28.96
CA LEU A 298 -0.87 -32.73 29.87
C LEU A 298 -1.91 -33.74 29.38
N THR A 299 -1.85 -34.14 28.11
CA THR A 299 -2.74 -35.18 27.53
C THR A 299 -2.06 -36.55 27.40
N GLY A 300 -0.78 -36.64 27.79
CA GLY A 300 0.05 -37.85 27.68
C GLY A 300 0.30 -38.58 29.00
N SER A 301 -0.66 -38.64 29.93
CA SER A 301 -0.58 -39.61 31.05
C SER A 301 -1.94 -39.82 31.71
N HIS A 302 -2.77 -40.69 31.12
CA HIS A 302 -3.53 -41.74 31.83
C HIS A 302 -4.48 -42.43 30.84
N ALA A 303 -4.07 -43.61 30.37
CA ALA A 303 -4.97 -44.63 29.85
C ALA A 303 -5.03 -45.76 30.89
N ALA A 304 -6.17 -45.89 31.58
CA ALA A 304 -6.79 -47.14 32.01
C ALA A 304 -7.95 -46.89 32.98
N GLY A 305 -9.13 -47.47 32.68
CA GLY A 305 -9.98 -48.05 33.72
C GLY A 305 -11.36 -47.43 33.98
N GLN A 306 -12.37 -48.08 33.39
CA GLN A 306 -13.67 -48.45 33.98
C GLN A 306 -14.83 -47.44 34.10
N GLN A 307 -15.92 -47.84 33.44
CA GLN A 307 -17.32 -47.49 33.69
C GLN A 307 -17.77 -47.95 35.09
N THR A 308 -18.59 -47.14 35.79
CA THR A 308 -19.83 -47.61 36.45
C THR A 308 -20.81 -46.46 36.68
N GLN A 309 -22.09 -46.81 36.70
CA GLN A 309 -23.30 -45.98 36.68
C GLN A 309 -23.78 -45.46 38.05
N ALA A 310 -24.62 -44.43 37.97
CA ALA A 310 -25.90 -44.21 38.66
C ALA A 310 -26.00 -43.53 40.05
N ALA A 311 -26.78 -42.44 40.02
CA ALA A 311 -27.96 -42.14 40.84
C ALA A 311 -27.89 -41.05 41.94
N ASP A 312 -28.75 -40.05 41.69
CA ASP A 312 -29.68 -39.34 42.58
C ASP A 312 -29.28 -38.15 43.46
N ALA A 313 -29.95 -37.03 43.11
CA ALA A 313 -30.78 -36.15 43.94
C ALA A 313 -30.11 -35.22 44.97
N ASN A 314 -30.16 -33.90 44.74
CA ASN A 314 -31.19 -33.01 45.33
C ASN A 314 -30.85 -31.52 45.19
N ASP A 315 -31.92 -30.76 44.95
CA ASP A 315 -32.24 -29.39 45.35
C ASP A 315 -31.18 -28.27 45.36
N ALA A 316 -31.47 -27.28 44.51
CA ALA A 316 -31.06 -25.90 44.68
C ALA A 316 -31.67 -25.28 45.95
N PRO A 317 -30.95 -24.35 46.59
CA PRO A 317 -31.58 -23.07 46.87
C PRO A 317 -30.70 -21.87 46.50
N GLY A 318 -31.38 -20.77 46.16
CA GLY A 318 -30.84 -19.62 45.48
C GLY A 318 -29.71 -18.88 46.20
N SER A 319 -28.80 -18.35 45.38
CA SER A 319 -27.97 -17.21 45.75
C SER A 319 -28.69 -15.93 45.33
N HIS A 320 -29.01 -15.10 46.33
CA HIS A 320 -29.46 -13.73 46.14
C HIS A 320 -28.44 -12.95 45.30
N ARG A 321 -28.80 -12.65 44.05
CA ARG A 321 -28.07 -11.67 43.23
C ARG A 321 -28.47 -10.27 43.70
N VAL A 322 -27.62 -9.67 44.53
CA VAL A 322 -27.66 -8.23 44.78
C VAL A 322 -27.26 -7.55 43.47
N ALA A 323 -28.23 -6.91 42.81
CA ALA A 323 -28.00 -6.17 41.59
C ALA A 323 -27.07 -4.97 41.89
N SER A 324 -25.87 -5.00 41.32
CA SER A 324 -24.95 -3.85 41.35
C SER A 324 -25.60 -2.65 40.63
N PRO A 325 -25.40 -1.42 41.13
CA PRO A 325 -26.02 -0.21 40.60
C PRO A 325 -25.72 0.08 39.12
N ASP A 326 -24.64 -0.47 38.56
CA ASP A 326 -24.17 -0.21 37.20
C ASP A 326 -25.05 -0.82 36.10
N ARG A 327 -25.70 -1.96 36.39
CA ARG A 327 -26.50 -2.66 35.38
C ARG A 327 -27.82 -1.95 35.07
N ARG A 328 -28.42 -1.28 36.06
CA ARG A 328 -29.64 -0.48 35.85
C ARG A 328 -29.35 0.75 35.02
N LEU A 329 -28.18 1.35 35.21
CA LEU A 329 -27.71 2.52 34.46
C LEU A 329 -27.43 2.15 33.00
N ALA A 330 -26.77 1.01 32.75
CA ALA A 330 -26.56 0.47 31.41
C ALA A 330 -27.87 0.18 30.67
N ILE A 331 -28.87 -0.41 31.35
CA ILE A 331 -30.19 -0.67 30.75
C ILE A 331 -30.90 0.65 30.38
N LEU A 332 -30.86 1.65 31.26
CA LEU A 332 -31.50 2.95 31.02
C LEU A 332 -30.83 3.71 29.87
N LEU A 333 -29.49 3.65 29.78
CA LEU A 333 -28.72 4.25 28.69
C LEU A 333 -29.01 3.56 27.35
N GLY A 334 -29.16 2.23 27.35
CA GLY A 334 -29.55 1.47 26.16
C GLY A 334 -30.94 1.82 25.64
N VAL A 335 -31.91 2.01 26.53
CA VAL A 335 -33.27 2.45 26.15
C VAL A 335 -33.27 3.86 25.57
N ILE A 336 -32.49 4.78 26.15
CA ILE A 336 -32.33 6.15 25.63
C ILE A 336 -31.68 6.14 24.24
N GLY A 337 -30.61 5.38 24.04
CA GLY A 337 -29.95 5.23 22.74
C GLY A 337 -30.91 4.70 21.66
N ALA A 338 -31.73 3.71 21.99
CA ALA A 338 -32.74 3.16 21.07
C ALA A 338 -33.84 4.17 20.71
N LEU A 339 -34.31 4.97 21.67
CA LEU A 339 -35.30 6.02 21.43
C LEU A 339 -34.75 7.14 20.54
N ILE A 340 -33.50 7.55 20.74
CA ILE A 340 -32.83 8.56 19.91
C ILE A 340 -32.64 8.04 18.48
N LEU A 341 -32.31 6.76 18.32
CA LEU A 341 -32.17 6.13 17.01
C LEU A 341 -33.52 6.11 16.26
N LEU A 342 -34.61 5.71 16.93
CA LEU A 342 -35.96 5.73 16.34
C LEU A 342 -36.42 7.15 15.98
N ALA A 343 -36.13 8.14 16.83
CA ALA A 343 -36.41 9.54 16.53
C ALA A 343 -35.60 10.05 15.33
N GLY A 344 -34.32 9.65 15.22
CA GLY A 344 -33.45 9.99 14.09
C GLY A 344 -33.94 9.41 12.75
N ILE A 345 -34.40 8.15 12.76
CA ILE A 345 -35.02 7.52 11.58
C ILE A 345 -36.27 8.28 11.16
N PHE A 346 -37.12 8.69 12.10
CA PHE A 346 -38.33 9.46 11.81
C PHE A 346 -38.01 10.87 11.29
N LEU A 347 -37.03 11.56 11.90
CA LEU A 347 -36.56 12.88 11.46
C LEU A 347 -35.94 12.87 10.06
N CYS A 348 -35.39 11.74 9.62
CA CYS A 348 -34.81 11.60 8.28
C CYS A 348 -35.83 11.85 7.15
N PHE A 349 -37.12 11.71 7.41
CA PHE A 349 -38.20 11.98 6.44
C PHE A 349 -38.54 13.46 6.26
N TRP A 350 -38.20 14.33 7.23
CA TRP A 350 -38.47 15.78 7.14
C TRP A 350 -37.22 16.64 7.11
N GLN A 351 -36.14 16.22 7.79
CA GLN A 351 -34.84 16.89 7.78
C GLN A 351 -33.70 15.85 7.75
N PRO A 352 -33.20 15.49 6.55
CA PRO A 352 -32.32 14.33 6.38
C PRO A 352 -30.98 14.49 7.12
N LEU A 353 -30.42 15.69 7.14
CA LEU A 353 -29.12 15.95 7.77
C LEU A 353 -29.18 15.85 9.31
N LEU A 354 -30.30 16.29 9.91
CA LEU A 354 -30.52 16.18 11.36
C LEU A 354 -30.81 14.72 11.77
N GLY A 355 -31.54 13.99 10.92
CA GLY A 355 -31.85 12.57 11.12
C GLY A 355 -30.59 11.69 11.15
N VAL A 356 -29.65 11.90 10.21
CA VAL A 356 -28.38 11.16 10.17
C VAL A 356 -27.55 11.41 11.44
N VAL A 357 -27.44 12.66 11.90
CA VAL A 357 -26.71 13.00 13.14
C VAL A 357 -27.34 12.32 14.38
N ALA A 358 -28.67 12.31 14.47
CA ALA A 358 -29.38 11.65 15.56
C ALA A 358 -29.19 10.12 15.54
N ILE A 359 -29.16 9.49 14.36
CA ILE A 359 -28.91 8.05 14.22
C ILE A 359 -27.49 7.69 14.69
N VAL A 360 -26.46 8.43 14.25
CA VAL A 360 -25.07 8.18 14.67
C VAL A 360 -24.91 8.31 16.19
N LEU A 361 -25.57 9.32 16.78
CA LEU A 361 -25.54 9.53 18.23
C LEU A 361 -26.29 8.42 18.98
N GLY A 362 -27.46 7.99 18.50
CA GLY A 362 -28.22 6.88 19.09
C GLY A 362 -27.47 5.54 19.07
N VAL A 363 -26.81 5.23 17.95
CA VAL A 363 -25.97 4.02 17.81
C VAL A 363 -24.79 4.05 18.79
N SER A 364 -24.12 5.19 18.90
CA SER A 364 -22.96 5.36 19.81
C SER A 364 -23.34 5.16 21.28
N VAL A 365 -24.49 5.71 21.71
CA VAL A 365 -24.98 5.57 23.09
C VAL A 365 -25.44 4.13 23.38
N ALA A 366 -26.08 3.46 22.42
CA ALA A 366 -26.47 2.06 22.55
C ALA A 366 -25.24 1.12 22.65
N PHE A 367 -24.18 1.41 21.89
CA PHE A 367 -22.94 0.62 21.94
C PHE A 367 -22.18 0.81 23.26
N MET A 368 -22.16 2.04 23.78
CA MET A 368 -21.61 2.35 25.11
C MET A 368 -22.34 1.57 26.22
N ALA A 369 -23.67 1.48 26.14
CA ALA A 369 -24.48 0.72 27.10
C ALA A 369 -24.17 -0.80 27.07
N LEU A 370 -23.94 -1.35 25.88
CA LEU A 370 -23.55 -2.76 25.71
C LEU A 370 -22.14 -3.03 26.25
N TYR A 371 -21.22 -2.08 26.10
CA TYR A 371 -19.86 -2.19 26.62
C TYR A 371 -19.85 -2.15 28.15
N MET A 372 -20.58 -1.22 28.77
CA MET A 372 -20.69 -1.13 30.23
C MET A 372 -21.47 -2.30 30.87
N GLY A 373 -22.32 -2.98 30.10
CA GLY A 373 -23.10 -4.13 30.58
C GLY A 373 -22.36 -5.48 30.52
N ARG A 374 -21.11 -5.52 30.03
CA ARG A 374 -20.33 -6.75 29.86
C ARG A 374 -19.41 -6.95 31.06
N ASP A 375 -19.77 -7.87 31.96
CA ASP A 375 -18.90 -8.28 33.06
C ASP A 375 -17.63 -8.94 32.48
N VAL A 376 -16.46 -8.33 32.72
CA VAL A 376 -15.15 -8.90 32.36
C VAL A 376 -14.80 -9.97 33.39
N PRO A 377 -14.50 -11.22 32.99
CA PRO A 377 -14.06 -12.23 33.96
C PRO A 377 -12.68 -11.84 34.48
N VAL A 378 -12.60 -11.56 35.78
CA VAL A 378 -11.34 -11.36 36.49
C VAL A 378 -10.69 -12.74 36.65
N GLU A 379 -9.56 -12.95 35.97
CA GLU A 379 -8.73 -14.14 36.12
C GLU A 379 -8.01 -14.05 37.47
N ASN A 380 -8.43 -14.87 38.44
CA ASN A 380 -7.83 -14.93 39.76
C ASN A 380 -6.40 -15.49 39.65
N SER A 381 -5.39 -14.63 39.77
CA SER A 381 -4.02 -15.05 40.05
C SER A 381 -3.91 -15.40 41.54
N SER A 382 -3.88 -16.69 41.86
CA SER A 382 -3.51 -17.19 43.18
C SER A 382 -2.01 -16.90 43.43
N TYR A 383 -1.73 -15.92 44.29
CA TYR A 383 -0.44 -15.78 44.95
C TYR A 383 -0.39 -16.78 46.10
N GLU A 384 0.48 -17.78 45.98
CA GLU A 384 0.83 -18.69 47.07
C GLU A 384 1.89 -17.98 47.93
N GLU A 385 1.44 -17.48 49.08
CA GLU A 385 2.26 -16.81 50.08
C GLU A 385 2.99 -17.88 50.91
N ALA A 386 4.26 -18.14 50.60
CA ALA A 386 5.11 -19.00 51.42
C ALA A 386 5.66 -18.17 52.61
N SER A 387 5.02 -18.32 53.76
CA SER A 387 5.56 -17.92 55.06
C SER A 387 5.67 -19.12 56.00
N VAL A 388 6.83 -19.18 56.68
CA VAL A 388 7.33 -20.10 57.73
C VAL A 388 8.23 -21.23 57.25
#